data_AF-A0A1G2VAE4-F1
#
_entry.id   AF-A0A1G2VAE4-F1
#
_cell.length_a   1.000
_cell.length_b   1.000
_cell.length_c   1.000
_cell.angle_alpha   90.00
_cell.angle_beta   90.00
_cell.angle_gamma   90.00
#
_symmetry.space_group_name_H-M   'P 1'
#
loop_
_entity.id
_entity.type
_entity.pdbx_description
1 polymer ?
#
loop_
_entity_poly.entity_id
_entity_poly.type
_entity_poly.pdbx_seq_one_letter_code
_entity_poly.pdbx_strand_id
1 'polypeptide(L)'
;MRKIPVTQVVGIVALVVILGFVLGQVGLKTYQKYQVQLEINKLKQQAAALEEKNKSLSKLADSFESEHFLEKEARKRLNVQAPDEKVVVIIPEQEATSSTPSQTQDLLLSPTDSNSNIPPWQLWLDYFFD
;
A
#
# COMPACT_ATOMS: atom_id res chain seq x y z
N MET A 1 37.78 44.78 56.88
CA MET A 1 36.50 44.07 56.59
C MET A 1 35.47 45.09 56.11
N ARG A 2 35.14 45.07 54.81
CA ARG A 2 34.18 46.03 54.20
C ARG A 2 32.77 45.56 54.55
N LYS A 3 32.08 46.28 55.43
CA LYS A 3 30.69 45.98 55.83
C LYS A 3 29.77 46.32 54.66
N ILE A 4 28.95 45.36 54.24
CA ILE A 4 27.96 45.57 53.18
C ILE A 4 26.83 46.42 53.77
N PRO A 5 26.48 47.57 53.18
CA PRO A 5 25.38 48.39 53.68
C PRO A 5 24.06 47.63 53.51
N VAL A 6 23.18 47.75 54.51
CA VAL A 6 21.86 47.06 54.54
C VAL A 6 21.04 47.37 53.28
N THR A 7 21.18 48.56 52.71
CA THR A 7 20.53 48.96 51.46
C THR A 7 20.94 48.11 50.25
N GLN A 8 22.21 47.68 50.16
CA GLN A 8 22.65 46.75 49.11
C GLN A 8 22.07 45.35 49.30
N VAL A 9 21.97 44.88 50.54
CA VAL A 9 21.36 43.56 50.83
C VAL A 9 19.88 43.58 50.47
N VAL A 10 19.15 44.64 50.82
CA VAL A 10 17.73 44.81 50.45
C VAL A 10 17.56 44.87 48.93
N GLY A 11 18.43 45.59 48.22
CA GLY A 11 18.40 45.64 46.75
C GLY A 11 18.64 44.28 46.09
N ILE A 12 19.59 43.49 46.61
CA ILE A 12 19.87 42.13 46.11
C ILE A 12 18.68 41.20 46.37
N VAL A 13 18.09 41.25 47.57
CA VAL A 13 16.91 40.43 47.91
C VAL A 13 15.73 40.78 46.99
N ALA A 14 15.45 42.07 46.78
CA ALA A 14 14.39 42.51 45.87
C ALA A 14 14.64 42.01 44.43
N LEU A 15 15.89 42.08 43.96
CA LEU A 15 16.26 41.61 42.62
C LEU A 15 16.08 40.09 42.47
N VAL A 16 16.46 39.30 43.48
CA VAL A 16 16.25 37.83 43.50
C VAL A 16 14.77 37.49 43.48
N VAL A 17 13.93 38.20 44.24
CA VAL A 17 12.47 37.98 44.26
C VAL A 17 11.85 38.28 42.89
N ILE A 18 12.25 39.39 42.24
CA ILE A 18 11.77 39.75 40.91
C ILE A 18 12.18 38.69 39.88
N LEU A 19 13.45 38.26 39.90
CA LEU A 19 13.95 37.21 39.02
C LEU A 19 13.20 35.89 39.23
N GLY A 20 12.99 35.47 40.47
CA GLY A 20 12.22 34.27 40.80
C GLY A 20 10.78 34.34 40.28
N PHE A 21 10.13 35.49 40.43
CA PHE A 21 8.77 35.71 39.93
C PHE A 21 8.68 35.62 38.40
N VAL A 22 9.62 36.26 37.68
CA VAL A 22 9.67 36.22 36.21
C VAL A 22 9.95 34.79 35.70
N LEU A 23 10.92 34.11 36.30
CA LEU A 23 11.28 32.73 35.92
C LEU A 23 10.12 31.75 36.18
N GLY A 24 9.42 31.90 37.31
CA GLY A 24 8.25 31.07 37.64
C GLY A 24 7.11 31.22 36.62
N GLN A 25 6.83 32.44 36.17
CA GLN A 25 5.78 32.72 35.18
C GLN A 25 6.12 32.19 33.78
N VAL A 26 7.40 32.23 33.38
CA VAL A 26 7.86 31.78 32.07
C VAL A 26 7.95 30.25 32.00
N GLY A 27 8.37 29.60 33.08
CA GLY A 27 8.54 28.13 33.14
C GLY A 27 7.24 27.37 32.84
N LEU A 28 6.14 27.71 33.52
CA LEU A 28 4.86 27.01 33.33
C LEU A 28 4.28 27.22 31.93
N LYS A 29 4.38 28.43 31.37
CA LYS A 29 3.83 28.74 30.05
C LYS A 29 4.59 28.05 28.92
N THR A 30 5.91 27.89 29.09
CA THR A 30 6.76 27.24 28.09
C THR A 30 6.46 25.74 28.00
N TYR A 31 6.24 25.09 29.15
CA TYR A 31 5.92 23.66 29.18
C TYR A 31 4.59 23.33 28.49
N GLN A 32 3.53 24.11 28.75
CA GLN A 32 2.24 23.91 28.09
C GLN A 32 2.33 24.15 26.58
N LYS A 33 3.03 25.20 26.15
CA LYS A 33 3.25 25.47 24.71
C LYS A 33 3.99 24.33 24.03
N TYR A 34 4.99 23.74 24.70
CA TYR A 34 5.75 22.62 24.14
C TYR A 34 4.87 21.38 23.92
N GLN A 35 4.02 21.02 24.90
CA GLN A 35 3.10 19.88 24.75
C GLN A 35 2.11 20.10 23.60
N VAL A 36 1.50 21.29 23.52
CA VAL A 36 0.58 21.63 22.42
C VAL A 36 1.29 21.58 21.07
N GLN A 37 2.54 22.07 20.99
CA GLN A 37 3.31 22.03 19.74
C GLN A 37 3.64 20.58 19.31
N LEU A 38 3.93 19.69 20.26
CA LEU A 38 4.14 18.27 19.98
C LEU A 38 2.86 17.61 19.45
N GLU A 39 1.72 17.89 20.07
CA GLU A 39 0.42 17.39 19.60
C GLU A 39 0.11 17.88 18.19
N ILE A 40 0.31 19.17 17.92
CA ILE A 40 0.14 19.75 16.57
C ILE A 40 1.02 19.02 15.55
N ASN A 41 2.29 18.78 15.87
CA ASN A 41 3.20 18.09 14.98
C ASN A 41 2.78 16.64 14.73
N LYS A 42 2.35 15.93 15.79
CA LYS A 42 1.82 14.56 15.68
C LYS A 42 0.57 14.51 14.79
N LEU A 43 -0.38 15.43 14.99
CA LEU A 43 -1.60 15.51 14.19
C LEU A 43 -1.29 15.84 12.72
N LYS A 44 -0.35 16.76 12.47
CA LYS A 44 0.12 17.06 11.10
C LYS A 44 0.73 15.84 10.41
N GLN A 45 1.56 15.08 11.11
CA GLN A 45 2.14 13.85 10.56
C GLN A 45 1.06 12.80 10.24
N GLN A 46 0.07 12.64 11.12
CA GLN A 46 -1.04 11.73 10.88
C GLN A 46 -1.88 12.15 9.68
N ALA A 47 -2.17 13.44 9.53
CA ALA A 47 -2.89 13.98 8.38
C ALA A 47 -2.14 13.72 7.06
N ALA A 48 -0.84 14.01 7.03
CA ALA A 48 -0.01 13.77 5.85
C ALA A 48 0.04 12.27 5.47
N ALA A 49 0.20 11.39 6.46
CA ALA A 49 0.18 9.94 6.22
C ALA A 49 -1.19 9.46 5.71
N LEU A 50 -2.29 10.05 6.18
CA LEU A 50 -3.63 9.70 5.73
C LEU A 50 -3.91 10.20 4.30
N GLU A 51 -3.43 11.39 3.96
CA GLU A 51 -3.51 11.95 2.61
C GLU A 51 -2.70 11.11 1.61
N GLU A 52 -1.50 10.68 1.98
CA GLU A 52 -0.68 9.78 1.15
C GLU A 52 -1.37 8.43 0.94
N LYS A 53 -1.96 7.84 2.00
CA LYS A 53 -2.76 6.62 1.88
C LYS A 53 -3.94 6.81 0.95
N ASN A 54 -4.70 7.90 1.10
CA ASN A 54 -5.83 8.19 0.24
C ASN A 54 -5.39 8.29 -1.24
N LYS A 55 -4.30 9.03 -1.52
CA LYS A 55 -3.73 9.13 -2.86
C LYS A 55 -3.30 7.78 -3.44
N SER A 56 -2.70 6.92 -2.61
CA SER A 56 -2.31 5.57 -3.05
C SER A 56 -3.50 4.68 -3.38
N LEU A 57 -4.56 4.76 -2.57
CA LEU A 57 -5.81 4.02 -2.78
C LEU A 57 -6.55 4.52 -4.01
N SER A 58 -6.59 5.84 -4.23
CA SER A 58 -7.15 6.44 -5.43
C SER A 58 -6.44 5.94 -6.69
N LYS A 59 -5.10 5.99 -6.72
CA LYS A 59 -4.32 5.45 -7.85
C LYS A 59 -4.60 3.97 -8.10
N LEU A 60 -4.79 3.20 -7.03
CA LEU A 60 -5.10 1.79 -7.16
C LEU A 60 -6.50 1.58 -7.73
N ALA A 61 -7.50 2.35 -7.24
CA ALA A 61 -8.84 2.35 -7.81
C ALA A 61 -8.83 2.73 -9.30
N ASP A 62 -8.13 3.80 -9.67
CA ASP A 62 -7.97 4.23 -11.07
C ASP A 62 -7.32 3.12 -11.93
N SER A 63 -6.35 2.39 -11.36
CA SER A 63 -5.70 1.28 -12.07
C SER A 63 -6.65 0.11 -12.34
N PHE A 64 -7.57 -0.18 -11.41
CA PHE A 64 -8.60 -1.20 -11.59
C PHE A 64 -9.73 -0.76 -12.51
N GLU A 65 -10.06 0.53 -12.51
CA GLU A 65 -11.09 1.10 -13.39
C GLU A 65 -10.59 1.23 -14.85
N SER A 66 -9.27 1.29 -15.06
CA SER A 66 -8.72 1.34 -16.41
C SER A 66 -9.05 0.07 -17.20
N GLU A 67 -9.72 0.23 -18.36
CA GLU A 67 -10.04 -0.87 -19.30
C GLU A 67 -8.79 -1.69 -19.66
N HIS A 68 -7.62 -1.06 -19.64
CA HIS A 68 -6.32 -1.67 -19.89
C HIS A 68 -5.91 -2.72 -18.84
N PHE A 69 -6.36 -2.59 -17.58
CA PHE A 69 -6.15 -3.64 -16.57
C PHE A 69 -7.09 -4.81 -16.80
N LEU A 70 -8.35 -4.54 -17.14
CA LEU A 70 -9.35 -5.55 -17.45
C LEU A 70 -8.96 -6.36 -18.69
N GLU A 71 -8.50 -5.69 -19.75
CA GLU A 71 -8.00 -6.33 -20.97
C GLU A 71 -6.75 -7.17 -20.70
N LYS A 72 -5.84 -6.70 -19.84
CA LYS A 72 -4.62 -7.44 -19.48
C LYS A 72 -4.91 -8.67 -18.62
N GLU A 73 -5.83 -8.57 -17.65
CA GLU A 73 -6.32 -9.71 -16.87
C GLU A 73 -7.06 -10.70 -17.78
N ALA A 74 -7.92 -10.23 -18.68
CA ALA A 74 -8.64 -11.09 -19.63
C ALA A 74 -7.68 -11.81 -20.59
N ARG A 75 -6.71 -11.11 -21.20
CA ARG A 75 -5.66 -11.73 -22.05
C ARG A 75 -4.86 -12.80 -21.29
N LYS A 76 -4.55 -12.56 -20.00
CA LYS A 76 -3.79 -13.51 -19.16
C LYS A 76 -4.59 -14.71 -18.67
N ARG A 77 -5.85 -14.49 -18.28
CA ARG A 77 -6.68 -15.50 -17.61
C ARG A 77 -7.57 -16.27 -18.58
N LEU A 78 -8.06 -15.58 -19.61
CA LEU A 78 -9.05 -16.09 -20.56
C LEU A 78 -8.46 -16.28 -21.97
N ASN A 79 -7.18 -15.95 -22.17
CA ASN A 79 -6.49 -16.05 -23.46
C ASN A 79 -7.25 -15.34 -24.60
N VAL A 80 -8.06 -14.33 -24.26
CA VAL A 80 -8.92 -13.60 -25.20
C VAL A 80 -8.10 -12.69 -26.11
N GLN A 81 -8.44 -12.71 -27.40
CA GLN A 81 -7.80 -11.91 -28.45
C GLN A 81 -8.64 -10.66 -28.77
N ALA A 82 -7.96 -9.57 -29.13
CA ALA A 82 -8.64 -8.43 -29.72
C ALA A 82 -9.20 -8.82 -31.10
N PRO A 83 -10.36 -8.28 -31.53
CA PRO A 83 -11.00 -8.64 -32.80
C PRO A 83 -10.14 -8.39 -34.06
N ASP A 84 -9.10 -7.56 -33.97
CA ASP A 84 -8.14 -7.26 -35.05
C ASP A 84 -6.80 -8.02 -34.96
N GLU A 85 -6.63 -8.96 -34.01
CA GLU A 85 -5.36 -9.68 -33.82
C GLU A 85 -5.30 -10.98 -34.67
N LYS A 86 -4.36 -11.07 -35.61
CA LYS A 86 -4.13 -12.29 -36.43
C LYS A 86 -3.11 -13.22 -35.77
N VAL A 87 -3.55 -14.39 -35.31
CA VAL A 87 -2.67 -15.44 -34.79
C VAL A 87 -2.16 -16.32 -35.92
N VAL A 88 -0.84 -16.40 -36.06
CA VAL A 88 -0.17 -17.34 -36.97
C VAL A 88 0.26 -18.55 -36.15
N VAL A 89 -0.45 -19.67 -36.31
CA VAL A 89 -0.03 -20.96 -35.75
C VAL A 89 1.01 -21.55 -36.68
N ILE A 90 2.27 -21.61 -36.22
CA ILE A 90 3.35 -22.27 -36.95
C ILE A 90 3.26 -23.75 -36.60
N ILE A 91 2.66 -24.53 -37.50
CA ILE A 91 2.66 -26.00 -37.40
C ILE A 91 3.99 -26.47 -37.99
N PRO A 92 4.87 -27.14 -37.21
CA PRO A 92 6.06 -27.75 -37.77
C PRO A 92 5.63 -28.83 -38.77
N GLU A 93 6.16 -28.73 -39.98
CA GLU A 93 5.90 -29.68 -41.06
C GLU A 93 6.53 -31.03 -40.72
N GLN A 94 5.73 -31.91 -40.13
CA GLN A 94 5.95 -33.34 -40.23
C GLN A 94 4.70 -34.00 -40.79
N GLU A 95 4.86 -34.36 -42.07
CA GLU A 95 4.17 -35.41 -42.80
C GLU A 95 2.74 -35.10 -43.26
N ALA A 96 2.70 -34.46 -44.42
CA ALA A 96 1.63 -34.64 -45.38
C ALA A 96 1.46 -36.13 -45.72
N THR A 97 0.36 -36.75 -45.28
CA THR A 97 -0.40 -37.69 -46.13
C THR A 97 -1.87 -37.76 -45.72
N SER A 98 -2.73 -37.73 -46.76
CA SER A 98 -4.14 -38.18 -46.82
C SER A 98 -5.26 -37.30 -46.22
N SER A 99 -5.76 -36.40 -47.08
CA SER A 99 -7.14 -36.00 -47.34
C SER A 99 -8.32 -36.80 -46.70
N THR A 100 -9.23 -36.10 -46.01
CA THR A 100 -10.71 -35.97 -46.27
C THR A 100 -11.38 -35.20 -45.11
N PRO A 101 -12.44 -34.37 -45.35
CA PRO A 101 -12.82 -33.27 -44.45
C PRO A 101 -13.98 -33.60 -43.49
N SER A 102 -14.15 -32.73 -42.51
CA SER A 102 -15.21 -32.66 -41.48
C SER A 102 -14.82 -33.25 -40.13
N GLN A 103 -14.54 -32.40 -39.16
CA GLN A 103 -15.55 -31.97 -38.20
C GLN A 103 -14.94 -30.96 -37.23
N THR A 104 -15.63 -29.84 -37.08
CA THR A 104 -15.64 -29.00 -35.90
C THR A 104 -15.81 -29.91 -34.68
N GLN A 105 -14.74 -30.14 -33.93
CA GLN A 105 -14.83 -30.77 -32.61
C GLN A 105 -14.32 -29.75 -31.60
N ASP A 106 -15.29 -29.23 -30.86
CA ASP A 106 -15.13 -28.70 -29.53
C ASP A 106 -14.01 -29.43 -28.81
N LEU A 107 -13.01 -28.68 -28.34
CA LEU A 107 -12.05 -29.15 -27.34
C LEU A 107 -12.76 -29.22 -25.98
N LEU A 108 -13.75 -30.11 -25.90
CA LEU A 108 -14.06 -30.84 -24.67
C LEU A 108 -12.84 -31.70 -24.38
N LEU A 109 -12.18 -31.38 -23.27
CA LEU A 109 -11.00 -32.08 -22.78
C LEU A 109 -11.29 -33.59 -22.77
N SER A 110 -10.53 -34.34 -23.58
CA SER A 110 -10.50 -35.78 -23.46
C SER A 110 -9.88 -36.16 -22.12
N PRO A 111 -10.39 -37.21 -21.46
CA PRO A 111 -9.94 -37.61 -20.14
C PRO A 111 -8.52 -38.12 -20.28
N THR A 112 -7.60 -37.53 -19.53
CA THR A 112 -6.31 -38.17 -19.30
C THR A 112 -6.58 -39.49 -18.60
N ASP A 113 -6.23 -40.58 -19.27
CA ASP A 113 -6.10 -41.90 -18.66
C ASP A 113 -5.22 -41.79 -17.42
N SER A 114 -5.86 -41.73 -16.26
CA SER A 114 -5.25 -41.92 -14.97
C SER A 114 -6.23 -42.75 -14.17
N ASN A 115 -5.87 -44.03 -14.03
CA ASN A 115 -6.52 -45.02 -13.18
C ASN A 115 -6.36 -44.65 -11.70
N SER A 116 -6.90 -43.50 -11.33
CA SER A 116 -6.98 -42.96 -9.99
C SER A 116 -8.39 -42.44 -9.83
N ASN A 117 -9.16 -43.10 -8.96
CA ASN A 117 -10.52 -42.79 -8.57
C ASN A 117 -10.59 -41.49 -7.73
N ILE A 118 -9.87 -40.47 -8.16
CA ILE A 118 -9.70 -39.19 -7.47
C ILE A 118 -10.66 -38.22 -8.15
N PRO A 119 -11.67 -37.72 -7.40
CA PRO A 119 -12.61 -36.76 -7.95
C PRO A 119 -11.91 -35.47 -8.38
N PRO A 120 -12.38 -34.80 -9.45
CA PRO A 120 -11.75 -33.58 -9.97
C PRO A 120 -11.53 -32.49 -8.92
N TRP A 121 -12.41 -32.37 -7.91
CA TRP A 121 -12.31 -31.37 -6.86
C TRP A 121 -11.12 -31.56 -5.91
N GLN A 122 -10.63 -32.79 -5.73
CA GLN A 122 -9.46 -33.05 -4.88
C GLN A 122 -8.18 -32.51 -5.51
N LEU A 123 -8.08 -32.56 -6.85
CA LEU A 123 -6.96 -31.98 -7.60
C LEU A 123 -6.89 -30.46 -7.42
N TRP A 124 -8.05 -29.79 -7.37
CA TRP A 124 -8.12 -28.35 -7.12
C TRP A 124 -7.65 -27.99 -5.72
N LEU A 125 -8.03 -28.77 -4.70
CA LEU A 125 -7.60 -28.49 -3.33
C LEU A 125 -6.10 -28.63 -3.16
N ASP A 126 -5.49 -29.68 -3.73
CA ASP A 126 -4.04 -29.89 -3.67
C ASP A 126 -3.29 -28.69 -4.29
N TYR A 127 -3.68 -28.29 -5.50
CA TYR A 127 -3.08 -27.15 -6.19
C TYR A 127 -3.19 -25.82 -5.42
N PHE A 128 -4.28 -25.60 -4.69
CA PHE A 128 -4.52 -24.33 -3.99
C PHE A 128 -3.91 -24.25 -2.59
N PHE A 129 -3.54 -25.39 -1.99
CA PHE A 129 -3.13 -25.45 -0.59
C PHE A 129 -1.78 -26.15 -0.34
N ASP A 130 -1.06 -26.54 -1.39
CA ASP A 130 0.37 -26.90 -1.34
C ASP A 130 1.28 -25.65 -1.42
#